data_AF-A0A1I5AZQ4-F1
#
_entry.id   AF-A0A1I5AZQ4-F1
#
_cell.length_a   1.000
_cell.length_b   1.000
_cell.length_c   1.000
_cell.angle_alpha   90.00
_cell.angle_beta   90.00
_cell.angle_gamma   90.00
#
_symmetry.space_group_name_H-M   'P 1'
#
loop_
_entity.id
_entity.type
_entity.pdbx_description
1 polymer ?
#
loop_
_entity_poly.entity_id
_entity_poly.type
_entity_poly.pdbx_seq_one_letter_code
_entity_poly.pdbx_strand_id
1 'polypeptide(L)' 'MSLFQEHLPKDRPASREEEWGFTLWEFIADNWLYLIIILLILGIFLYARISWRKRQNRNKQN' A
#
# COMPACT_ATOMS: atom_id res chain seq x y z
N MET A 1 35.13 11.83 -34.23
CA MET A 1 33.79 11.29 -34.47
C MET A 1 33.06 11.40 -33.14
N SER A 2 32.26 12.45 -32.93
CA SER A 2 31.62 12.72 -31.63
C SER A 2 30.37 11.86 -31.48
N LEU A 3 30.39 11.00 -30.46
CA LEU A 3 29.22 10.29 -29.97
C LEU A 3 28.27 11.33 -29.35
N PHE A 4 27.18 11.63 -30.04
CA PHE A 4 26.09 12.45 -29.51
C PHE A 4 25.50 11.73 -28.29
N GLN A 5 25.93 12.14 -27.09
CA GLN A 5 25.26 11.78 -25.86
C GLN A 5 24.03 12.69 -25.75
N GLU A 6 22.93 12.16 -26.29
CA GLU A 6 21.58 12.68 -26.18
C GLU A 6 21.29 12.97 -24.70
N HIS A 7 21.49 14.23 -24.30
CA HIS A 7 21.15 14.86 -23.02
C HIS A 7 20.55 13.89 -21.99
N LEU A 8 21.36 13.45 -21.02
CA LEU A 8 20.79 12.79 -19.84
C LEU A 8 19.72 13.74 -19.28
N PRO A 9 18.51 13.23 -18.99
CA PRO A 9 17.48 14.06 -18.38
C PRO A 9 18.08 14.70 -17.14
N LYS A 10 18.05 16.03 -17.10
CA LYS A 10 18.57 16.81 -15.98
C LYS A 10 17.93 16.27 -14.72
N ASP A 11 18.74 15.92 -13.74
CA ASP A 11 18.24 15.44 -12.45
C ASP A 11 17.17 16.41 -11.96
N ARG A 12 15.96 15.88 -11.78
CA ARG A 12 14.90 16.66 -11.14
C ARG A 12 15.39 16.99 -9.73
N PRO A 13 15.20 18.23 -9.25
CA PRO A 13 15.52 18.53 -7.87
C PRO A 13 14.79 17.50 -6.99
N ALA A 14 15.53 16.86 -6.11
CA ALA A 14 14.96 15.90 -5.19
C ALA A 14 13.90 16.61 -4.35
N SER A 15 12.75 15.98 -4.15
CA SER A 15 11.80 16.49 -3.15
C SER A 15 12.45 16.39 -1.77
N ARG A 16 11.97 17.18 -0.80
CA ARG A 16 12.49 17.13 0.57
C ARG A 16 12.46 15.71 1.18
N GLU A 17 11.47 14.92 0.78
CA GLU A 17 11.30 13.50 1.17
C GLU A 17 12.30 12.58 0.45
N GLU A 18 12.68 12.89 -0.79
CA GLU A 18 13.68 12.15 -1.55
C GLU A 18 15.10 12.40 -1.02
N GLU A 19 15.35 13.57 -0.41
CA GLU A 19 16.65 13.91 0.18
C GLU A 19 16.86 13.30 1.58
N TRP A 20 15.80 13.24 2.40
CA TRP A 20 15.91 12.93 3.84
C TRP A 20 15.05 11.74 4.29
N GLY A 21 14.31 11.12 3.38
CA GLY A 21 13.33 10.08 3.67
C GLY A 21 12.00 10.66 4.18
N PHE A 22 11.04 9.76 4.44
CA PHE A 22 9.73 10.14 4.98
C PHE A 22 9.62 9.77 6.46
N THR A 23 8.87 10.60 7.20
CA THR A 23 8.41 10.28 8.54
C THR A 23 7.17 9.37 8.47
N LEU A 24 6.87 8.66 9.56
CA LEU A 24 5.65 7.84 9.66
C LEU A 24 4.37 8.65 9.42
N TRP A 25 4.35 9.93 9.79
CA TRP A 25 3.20 10.80 9.58
C TRP A 25 3.00 11.18 8.11
N GLU A 26 4.08 11.53 7.41
CA GLU A 26 4.05 11.82 5.97
C GLU A 26 3.59 10.59 5.19
N PHE A 27 4.13 9.40 5.51
CA PHE A 27 3.69 8.16 4.89
C PHE A 27 2.19 7.92 5.04
N ILE A 28 1.64 8.13 6.23
CA ILE A 28 0.21 7.93 6.49
C ILE A 28 -0.63 8.97 5.74
N ALA A 29 -0.19 10.24 5.73
CA ALA A 29 -0.90 11.33 5.07
C ALA A 29 -0.96 11.11 3.54
N ASP A 30 0.17 10.76 2.94
CA ASP A 30 0.27 10.60 1.48
C ASP A 30 -0.41 9.32 0.98
N ASN A 31 -0.52 8.30 1.83
CA ASN A 31 -1.04 6.99 1.45
C ASN A 31 -2.41 6.67 2.08
N TRP A 32 -3.11 7.66 2.65
CA TRP A 32 -4.36 7.46 3.39
C TRP A 32 -5.42 6.65 2.62
N LEU A 33 -5.56 6.88 1.30
CA LEU A 33 -6.49 6.14 0.45
C LEU A 33 -6.10 4.65 0.33
N TYR A 34 -4.81 4.35 0.13
CA TYR A 34 -4.33 2.97 0.06
C TYR A 34 -4.52 2.25 1.40
N LEU A 35 -4.28 2.95 2.52
CA LEU A 35 -4.52 2.41 3.85
C LEU A 35 -6.00 2.03 4.06
N ILE A 36 -6.94 2.88 3.60
CA ILE A 36 -8.37 2.56 3.64
C ILE A 36 -8.69 1.30 2.82
N ILE A 37 -8.14 1.17 1.61
CA ILE A 37 -8.37 0.00 0.76
C ILE A 37 -7.87 -1.28 1.44
N ILE A 38 -6.68 -1.23 2.05
CA ILE A 38 -6.12 -2.37 2.80
C ILE A 38 -7.05 -2.75 3.96
N LEU A 39 -7.53 -1.76 4.73
CA LEU A 39 -8.49 -2.01 5.81
C LEU A 39 -9.81 -2.61 5.31
N LEU A 40 -10.30 -2.17 4.15
CA LEU A 40 -11.51 -2.71 3.54
C LEU A 40 -11.32 -4.18 3.14
N ILE A 41 -10.21 -4.50 2.48
CA ILE A 41 -9.88 -5.89 2.09
C ILE A 41 -9.76 -6.77 3.34
N LEU A 42 -9.06 -6.31 4.37
CA LEU A 42 -8.96 -7.02 5.65
C LEU A 42 -10.33 -7.22 6.29
N GLY A 43 -11.18 -6.20 6.29
CA GLY A 43 -12.55 -6.27 6.81
C GLY A 43 -13.38 -7.35 6.11
N ILE A 44 -13.36 -7.38 4.77
CA ILE A 44 -14.05 -8.40 3.98
C ILE A 44 -13.48 -9.79 4.28
N PHE A 45 -12.16 -9.93 4.30
CA PHE A 45 -11.51 -11.22 4.58
C PHE A 45 -11.90 -11.75 5.96
N LEU A 46 -11.82 -10.92 7.00
CA LEU A 46 -12.18 -11.30 8.36
C LEU A 46 -13.66 -11.65 8.48
N TYR A 47 -14.53 -10.86 7.84
CA TYR A 47 -15.97 -11.14 7.80
C TYR A 47 -16.26 -12.51 7.16
N ALA A 48 -15.65 -12.78 6.00
CA ALA A 48 -15.79 -14.06 5.31
C ALA A 48 -15.26 -15.22 6.17
N ARG A 49 -14.09 -15.04 6.80
CA ARG A 49 -13.46 -16.03 7.69
C ARG A 49 -14.34 -16.37 8.89
N ILE A 50 -14.93 -15.36 9.54
CA ILE A 50 -15.82 -15.52 10.68
C ILE A 50 -17.10 -16.24 10.25
N SER A 51 -17.68 -15.83 9.12
CA SER A 51 -18.90 -16.43 8.57
C SER A 51 -18.71 -17.91 8.24
N TRP A 52 -17.58 -18.27 7.64
CA TRP A 52 -17.24 -19.67 7.38
C TRP A 52 -17.07 -20.48 8.67
N ARG A 53 -16.35 -19.93 9.67
CA ARG A 53 -16.15 -20.60 10.97
C ARG A 53 -17.49 -20.86 11.68
N LYS A 54 -18.43 -19.91 11.62
CA LYS A 54 -19.78 -20.08 12.16
C LYS A 54 -20.53 -21.23 11.50
N ARG A 55 -20.44 -21.39 10.18
CA ARG A 55 -21.07 -22.50 9.44
C ARG A 55 -20.45 -23.85 9.81
N GLN A 56 -19.13 -23.94 9.90
CA GLN A 56 -18.46 -25.19 10.28
C GLN A 56 -18.81 -25.64 11.70
N ASN A 57 -18.90 -24.71 12.66
CA ASN A 57 -19.26 -25.06 14.02
C ASN A 57 -20.70 -25.58 14.13
N ARG A 58 -21.63 -25.08 13.31
CA ARG A 58 -23.01 -25.59 13.24
C ARG A 58 -23.06 -27.01 12.69
N ASN A 59 -22.31 -27.29 11.62
CA ASN A 59 -22.27 -28.63 11.01
C ASN A 59 -21.58 -29.69 11.87
N LYS A 60 -20.80 -29.29 12.88
CA LYS A 60 -20.16 -30.21 13.84
C LYS A 60 -21.05 -30.54 15.05
N GLN A 61 -22.12 -29.79 15.27
CA GLN A 61 -23.07 -30.01 16.38
C GLN A 61 -24.33 -30.78 15.96
N ASN A 62 -24.54 -30.99 14.66
CA ASN A 62 -25.49 -31.93 14.10
C ASN A 62 -24.78 -33.26 13.78
#